data_AF-T0ZCJ8-F1
#
_entry.id   AF-T0ZCJ8-F1
#
_cell.length_a   1.000
_cell.length_b   1.000
_cell.length_c   1.000
_cell.angle_alpha   90.00
_cell.angle_beta   90.00
_cell.angle_gamma   90.00
#
_symmetry.space_group_name_H-M   'P 1'
#
loop_
_entity.id
_entity.type
_entity.pdbx_description
1 polymer ?
#
loop_
_entity_poly.entity_id
_entity_poly.type
_entity_poly.pdbx_seq_one_letter_code
_entity_poly.pdbx_strand_id
1 'polypeptide(L)'
;ESRGSRILPVGVPGLLSNVPGATGKVSSPPLGPQNGSETSFKKKKEIDHYDVSETTQHVMEPVGTIKRVSVSVLVNQRLVEVSGKKGTKTVYQPRSAQEIQDFTHIVQNAMGFDPARGDQVVVLSVPFAGNAPGAVKNREQNLESSIAPFVP
;
A
#
# COMPACT_ATOMS: atom_id res chain seq x y z
N GLU A 1 49.56 -8.11 14.41
CA GLU A 1 50.00 -9.39 15.04
C GLU A 1 51.18 -9.10 15.97
N SER A 2 51.25 -9.75 17.13
CA SER A 2 52.42 -9.66 18.02
C SER A 2 53.10 -11.02 18.12
N ARG A 3 54.42 -11.02 17.99
CA ARG A 3 55.26 -12.21 18.17
C ARG A 3 56.27 -11.91 19.26
N GLY A 4 56.47 -12.86 20.16
CA GLY A 4 57.46 -12.75 21.22
C GLY A 4 58.07 -14.10 21.51
N SER A 5 59.35 -14.09 21.91
CA SER A 5 60.00 -15.24 22.50
C SER A 5 60.01 -15.04 24.02
N ARG A 6 59.58 -16.04 24.79
CA ARG A 6 59.71 -16.01 26.25
C ARG A 6 60.56 -17.19 26.67
N ILE A 7 61.56 -16.90 27.50
CA ILE A 7 62.39 -17.91 28.15
C ILE A 7 61.57 -18.50 29.30
N LEU A 8 61.30 -19.80 29.27
CA LEU A 8 60.68 -20.48 30.41
C LEU A 8 61.70 -20.58 31.56
N PRO A 9 61.34 -20.20 32.80
CA PRO A 9 62.25 -20.33 33.94
C PRO A 9 62.52 -21.82 34.21
N VAL A 10 63.80 -22.19 34.38
CA VAL A 10 64.24 -23.55 34.68
C VAL A 10 64.82 -23.58 36.10
N GLY A 11 64.45 -24.58 36.90
CA GLY A 11 64.96 -24.82 38.24
C GLY A 11 64.58 -26.23 38.71
N VAL A 12 65.31 -26.78 39.69
CA VAL A 12 65.01 -28.10 40.26
C VAL A 12 63.74 -27.99 41.11
N PRO A 13 62.60 -28.60 40.73
CA PRO A 13 61.36 -28.44 41.47
C PRO A 13 61.41 -29.26 42.77
N GLY A 14 60.92 -28.68 43.87
CA GLY A 14 60.61 -29.42 45.10
C GLY A 14 61.44 -29.06 46.32
N LEU A 15 61.23 -29.83 47.39
CA LEU A 15 61.70 -29.56 48.76
C LEU A 15 63.24 -29.44 48.87
N LEU A 16 63.98 -30.14 48.00
CA LEU A 16 65.45 -30.12 47.96
C LEU A 16 66.02 -28.77 47.50
N SER A 17 65.25 -27.94 46.80
CA SER A 17 65.68 -26.60 46.37
C SER A 17 65.73 -25.59 47.52
N ASN A 18 65.16 -25.91 48.69
CA ASN A 18 64.99 -24.97 49.81
C ASN A 18 65.72 -25.39 51.10
N VAL A 19 66.71 -26.29 51.02
CA VAL A 19 67.51 -26.70 52.18
C VAL A 19 68.88 -26.01 52.13
N PRO A 20 69.21 -25.12 53.09
CA PRO A 20 70.52 -24.47 53.14
C PRO A 20 71.64 -25.49 53.42
N GLY A 21 72.65 -25.59 52.55
CA GLY A 21 73.88 -26.35 52.82
C GLY A 21 74.01 -27.75 52.20
N ALA A 22 73.12 -28.16 51.29
CA ALA A 22 73.28 -29.42 50.57
C ALA A 22 74.46 -29.37 49.56
N THR A 23 75.64 -29.85 49.95
CA THR A 23 76.84 -30.03 49.10
C THR A 23 76.91 -31.42 48.45
N GLY A 24 75.79 -32.13 48.35
CA GLY A 24 75.70 -33.34 47.55
C GLY A 24 75.72 -32.97 46.06
N LYS A 25 76.62 -33.57 45.27
CA LYS A 25 76.47 -33.65 43.81
C LYS A 25 75.16 -34.40 43.52
N VAL A 26 74.04 -33.68 43.53
CA VAL A 26 72.78 -34.21 43.04
C VAL A 26 72.89 -34.13 41.53
N SER A 27 72.84 -35.29 40.85
CA SER A 27 72.67 -35.33 39.41
C SER A 27 71.37 -34.62 39.09
N SER A 28 71.49 -33.35 38.68
CA SER A 28 70.43 -32.73 37.91
C SER A 28 70.12 -33.70 36.74
N PRO A 29 68.84 -34.00 36.45
CA PRO A 29 68.49 -34.44 35.11
C PRO A 29 69.18 -33.45 34.17
N PRO A 30 69.86 -33.91 33.09
CA PRO A 30 70.63 -33.02 32.23
C PRO A 30 69.75 -31.81 31.98
N LEU A 31 70.20 -30.65 32.46
CA LEU A 31 69.50 -29.41 32.21
C LEU A 31 69.38 -29.40 30.69
N GLY A 32 68.16 -29.60 30.18
CA GLY A 32 67.82 -29.12 28.85
C GLY A 32 68.33 -27.68 28.79
N PRO A 33 68.90 -27.28 27.64
CA PRO A 33 69.86 -26.19 27.48
C PRO A 33 69.75 -25.11 28.57
N GLN A 34 70.88 -24.77 29.22
CA GLN A 34 70.92 -23.76 30.30
C GLN A 34 70.43 -22.36 29.87
N ASN A 35 70.15 -22.17 28.58
CA ASN A 35 69.24 -21.14 28.08
C ASN A 35 67.82 -21.71 28.10
N GLY A 36 67.01 -21.28 29.08
CA GLY A 36 65.63 -21.74 29.24
C GLY A 36 64.90 -21.81 27.89
N SER A 37 64.20 -22.92 27.66
CA SER A 37 63.61 -23.24 26.35
C SER A 37 62.79 -22.06 25.84
N GLU A 38 63.29 -21.42 24.78
CA GLU A 38 62.64 -20.30 24.13
C GLU A 38 61.35 -20.78 23.48
N THR A 39 60.21 -20.41 24.05
CA THR A 39 58.91 -20.70 23.45
C THR A 39 58.45 -19.45 22.71
N SER A 40 58.39 -19.56 21.39
CA SER A 40 57.81 -18.51 20.55
C SER A 40 56.29 -18.56 20.59
N PHE A 41 55.65 -17.41 20.78
CA PHE A 41 54.19 -17.30 20.70
C PHE A 41 53.79 -16.28 19.62
N LYS A 42 52.67 -16.55 18.95
CA LYS A 42 52.05 -15.65 17.99
C LYS A 42 50.66 -15.29 18.49
N LYS A 43 50.37 -13.99 18.64
CA LYS A 43 49.05 -13.47 18.98
C LYS A 43 48.52 -12.66 17.80
N LYS A 44 47.43 -13.11 17.18
CA LYS A 44 46.66 -12.33 16.19
C LYS A 44 45.45 -11.73 16.91
N LYS A 45 45.25 -10.41 16.75
CA LYS A 45 44.04 -9.69 17.17
C LYS A 45 43.49 -9.05 15.90
N GLU A 46 42.26 -9.40 15.57
CA GLU A 46 41.52 -8.93 14.40
C GLU A 46 40.19 -8.38 14.93
N ILE A 47 39.79 -7.20 14.45
CA ILE A 47 38.54 -6.54 14.84
C ILE A 47 37.81 -6.24 13.53
N ASP A 48 36.78 -7.02 13.24
CA ASP A 48 35.96 -6.84 12.05
C ASP A 48 34.81 -5.87 12.36
N HIS A 49 34.72 -4.80 11.59
CA HIS A 49 33.60 -3.87 11.64
C HIS A 49 32.64 -4.22 10.50
N TYR A 50 31.42 -4.60 10.87
CA TYR A 50 30.34 -4.82 9.92
C TYR A 50 29.42 -3.61 9.97
N ASP A 51 29.45 -2.80 8.93
CA ASP A 51 28.46 -1.74 8.77
C ASP A 51 27.17 -2.37 8.22
N VAL A 52 26.12 -2.32 9.04
CA VAL A 52 24.79 -2.73 8.62
C VAL A 52 24.23 -1.61 7.74
N SER A 53 23.87 -1.93 6.50
CA SER A 53 23.23 -0.97 5.61
C SER A 53 21.81 -0.68 6.10
N GLU A 54 21.57 0.52 6.63
CA GLU A 54 20.23 1.01 6.94
C GLU A 54 19.60 1.62 5.68
N THR A 55 18.39 1.18 5.35
CA THR A 55 17.57 1.83 4.32
C THR A 55 16.35 2.44 4.99
N THR A 56 16.36 3.76 5.14
CA THR A 56 15.22 4.51 5.68
C THR A 56 14.33 5.00 4.53
N GLN A 57 13.10 4.48 4.43
CA GLN A 57 12.12 4.96 3.46
C GLN A 57 11.14 5.93 4.14
N HIS A 58 11.09 7.17 3.65
CA HIS A 58 10.10 8.15 4.08
C HIS A 58 8.96 8.19 3.08
N VAL A 59 7.75 7.82 3.49
CA VAL A 59 6.54 7.91 2.65
C VAL A 59 5.71 9.10 3.15
N MET A 60 5.72 10.19 2.38
CA MET A 60 4.81 11.32 2.61
C MET A 60 3.51 11.03 1.88
N GLU A 61 2.46 10.67 2.61
CA GLU A 61 1.14 10.50 2.01
C GLU A 61 0.52 11.87 1.69
N PRO A 62 -0.01 12.07 0.48
CA PRO A 62 -0.71 13.30 0.15
C PRO A 62 -2.00 13.41 0.97
N VAL A 63 -2.31 14.63 1.43
CA VAL A 63 -3.58 14.93 2.08
C VAL A 63 -4.70 15.03 1.05
N GLY A 64 -5.89 14.52 1.38
CA GLY A 64 -7.09 14.66 0.54
C GLY A 64 -7.46 13.44 -0.32
N THR A 65 -6.97 12.24 0.00
CA THR A 65 -7.38 11.01 -0.67
C THR A 65 -8.90 10.76 -0.52
N ILE A 66 -9.55 10.43 -1.63
CA ILE A 66 -10.98 10.13 -1.66
C ILE A 66 -11.22 8.79 -0.95
N LYS A 67 -12.04 8.79 0.10
CA LYS A 67 -12.39 7.57 0.84
C LYS A 67 -13.54 6.80 0.22
N ARG A 68 -14.52 7.49 -0.39
CA ARG A 68 -15.71 6.89 -1.00
C ARG A 68 -16.43 7.92 -1.86
N VAL A 69 -16.96 7.47 -3.00
CA VAL A 69 -17.87 8.24 -3.85
C VAL A 69 -19.23 7.56 -3.94
N SER A 70 -20.31 8.33 -3.83
CA SER A 70 -21.68 7.83 -3.95
C SER A 70 -22.45 8.67 -4.95
N VAL A 71 -22.97 8.04 -6.00
CA VAL A 71 -23.65 8.71 -7.11
C VAL A 71 -25.02 8.09 -7.33
N SER A 72 -26.03 8.94 -7.51
CA SER A 72 -27.39 8.53 -7.87
C SER A 72 -27.83 9.30 -9.10
N VAL A 73 -28.28 8.57 -10.13
CA VAL A 73 -28.66 9.14 -11.43
C VAL A 73 -30.10 8.78 -11.74
N LEU A 74 -30.89 9.80 -12.05
CA LEU A 74 -32.26 9.64 -12.53
C LEU A 74 -32.31 9.89 -14.03
N VAL A 75 -32.93 8.97 -14.77
CA VAL A 75 -33.03 9.05 -16.23
C VAL A 75 -34.48 9.10 -16.66
N ASN A 76 -34.88 10.20 -17.30
CA ASN A 76 -36.26 10.44 -17.71
C ASN A 76 -36.79 9.36 -18.66
N GLN A 77 -37.98 8.79 -18.41
CA GLN A 77 -38.61 7.78 -19.27
C GLN A 77 -38.84 8.27 -20.71
N ARG A 78 -38.93 7.33 -21.67
CA ARG A 78 -39.15 7.65 -23.09
C ARG A 78 -40.64 7.96 -23.30
N LEU A 79 -40.94 9.01 -24.06
CA LEU A 79 -42.29 9.26 -24.57
C LEU A 79 -42.47 8.42 -25.84
N VAL A 80 -43.53 7.62 -25.87
CA VAL A 80 -43.95 6.87 -27.07
C VAL A 80 -45.37 7.23 -27.42
N GLU A 81 -45.60 7.50 -28.70
CA GLU A 81 -46.92 7.76 -29.25
C GLU A 81 -47.63 6.43 -29.55
N VAL A 82 -48.77 6.23 -28.91
CA VAL A 82 -49.61 5.05 -29.10
C VAL A 82 -50.86 5.49 -29.85
N SER A 83 -51.03 5.01 -31.08
CA SER A 83 -52.23 5.24 -31.88
C SER A 83 -53.39 4.39 -31.35
N GLY A 84 -54.42 5.04 -30.83
CA GLY A 84 -55.67 4.40 -30.41
C GLY A 84 -56.83 4.76 -31.33
N LYS A 85 -57.96 4.06 -31.16
CA LYS A 85 -59.23 4.31 -31.90
C LYS A 85 -59.81 5.73 -31.74
N LYS A 86 -59.26 6.56 -30.84
CA LYS A 86 -59.66 7.96 -30.56
C LYS A 86 -58.51 8.96 -30.75
N GLY A 87 -57.51 8.62 -31.57
CA GLY A 87 -56.34 9.45 -31.84
C GLY A 87 -55.07 8.99 -31.11
N THR A 88 -53.97 9.69 -31.36
CA THR A 88 -52.64 9.39 -30.84
C THR A 88 -52.50 9.87 -29.40
N LYS A 89 -52.23 8.95 -28.45
CA LYS A 89 -51.91 9.28 -27.06
C LYS A 89 -50.45 8.99 -26.79
N THR A 90 -49.75 9.97 -26.26
CA THR A 90 -48.37 9.77 -25.84
C THR A 90 -48.33 9.24 -24.42
N VAL A 91 -47.56 8.19 -24.18
CA VAL A 91 -47.45 7.49 -22.89
C VAL A 91 -45.98 7.38 -22.52
N TYR A 92 -45.69 7.43 -21.21
CA TYR A 92 -44.35 7.16 -20.71
C TYR A 92 -44.06 5.66 -20.73
N GLN A 93 -42.94 5.29 -21.34
CA GLN A 93 -42.43 3.94 -21.34
C GLN A 93 -41.11 3.89 -20.56
N PRO A 94 -40.99 2.98 -19.58
CA PRO A 94 -39.71 2.69 -18.93
C PRO A 94 -38.64 2.37 -19.98
N ARG A 95 -37.40 2.82 -19.75
CA ARG A 95 -36.28 2.42 -20.61
C ARG A 95 -36.00 0.93 -20.49
N SER A 96 -35.41 0.39 -21.54
CA SER A 96 -34.99 -1.01 -21.54
C SER A 96 -33.92 -1.26 -20.48
N ALA A 97 -33.85 -2.49 -19.96
CA ALA A 97 -32.83 -2.87 -18.99
C ALA A 97 -31.41 -2.70 -19.55
N GLN A 98 -31.23 -2.93 -20.86
CA GLN A 98 -29.96 -2.77 -21.55
C GLN A 98 -29.50 -1.31 -21.57
N GLU A 99 -30.38 -0.36 -21.90
CA GLU A 99 -30.03 1.08 -21.84
C GLU A 99 -29.64 1.50 -20.42
N ILE A 100 -30.30 0.97 -19.39
CA ILE A 100 -29.96 1.28 -17.99
C ILE A 100 -28.60 0.71 -17.59
N GLN A 101 -28.25 -0.48 -18.07
CA GLN A 101 -26.91 -1.05 -17.90
C GLN A 101 -25.85 -0.18 -18.59
N ASP A 102 -26.10 0.23 -19.83
CA ASP A 102 -25.19 1.10 -20.58
C ASP A 102 -24.96 2.44 -19.86
N PHE A 103 -26.03 3.08 -19.34
CA PHE A 103 -25.88 4.29 -18.54
C PHE A 103 -25.09 4.03 -17.26
N THR A 104 -25.33 2.90 -16.60
CA THR A 104 -24.58 2.53 -15.39
C THR A 104 -23.08 2.41 -15.69
N HIS A 105 -22.71 1.74 -16.78
CA HIS A 105 -21.32 1.60 -17.21
C HIS A 105 -20.68 2.94 -17.56
N ILE A 106 -21.39 3.80 -18.29
CA ILE A 106 -20.89 5.14 -18.64
C ILE A 106 -20.62 5.95 -17.38
N VAL A 107 -21.55 5.94 -16.42
CA VAL A 107 -21.41 6.68 -15.15
C VAL A 107 -20.25 6.14 -14.33
N GLN A 108 -20.13 4.81 -14.21
CA GLN A 108 -19.02 4.16 -13.49
C GLN A 108 -17.65 4.52 -14.09
N ASN A 109 -17.54 4.51 -15.41
CA ASN A 109 -16.31 4.90 -16.11
C ASN A 109 -15.98 6.38 -15.91
N ALA A 110 -16.98 7.26 -16.02
CA ALA A 110 -16.79 8.71 -15.89
C ALA A 110 -16.31 9.13 -14.50
N MET A 111 -16.73 8.42 -13.45
CA MET A 111 -16.34 8.72 -12.07
C MET A 111 -15.09 7.97 -11.58
N GLY A 112 -14.54 7.05 -12.39
CA GLY A 112 -13.46 6.17 -11.95
C GLY A 112 -13.88 5.25 -10.80
N PHE A 113 -15.03 4.59 -10.97
CA PHE A 113 -15.63 3.69 -9.98
C PHE A 113 -14.62 2.67 -9.45
N ASP A 114 -14.49 2.62 -8.13
CA ASP A 114 -13.60 1.70 -7.45
C ASP A 114 -14.36 0.92 -6.36
N PRO A 115 -14.59 -0.39 -6.54
CA PRO A 115 -15.28 -1.21 -5.54
C PRO A 115 -14.45 -1.40 -4.27
N ALA A 116 -13.11 -1.33 -4.32
CA ALA A 116 -12.25 -1.44 -3.15
C ALA A 116 -12.28 -0.17 -2.29
N ARG A 117 -12.47 1.00 -2.92
CA ARG A 117 -12.77 2.27 -2.24
C ARG A 117 -14.20 2.30 -1.64
N GLY A 118 -15.04 1.33 -2.01
CA GLY A 118 -16.42 1.24 -1.52
C GLY A 118 -17.37 2.19 -2.23
N ASP A 119 -17.06 2.55 -3.48
CA ASP A 119 -17.92 3.41 -4.29
C ASP A 119 -19.28 2.76 -4.58
N GLN A 120 -20.30 3.60 -4.78
CA GLN A 120 -21.65 3.15 -5.09
C GLN A 120 -22.29 4.00 -6.18
N VAL A 121 -22.98 3.32 -7.11
CA VAL A 121 -23.72 3.95 -8.20
C VAL A 121 -25.10 3.32 -8.29
N VAL A 122 -26.12 4.16 -8.37
CA VAL A 122 -27.50 3.73 -8.59
C VAL A 122 -28.11 4.53 -9.73
N VAL A 123 -28.68 3.84 -10.72
CA VAL A 123 -29.37 4.45 -11.86
C VAL A 123 -30.82 4.01 -11.86
N LEU A 124 -31.76 4.95 -11.84
CA LEU A 124 -33.20 4.68 -11.92
C LEU A 124 -33.84 5.43 -13.08
N SER A 125 -34.84 4.81 -13.70
CA SER A 125 -35.66 5.48 -14.70
C SER A 125 -37.03 5.84 -14.14
N VAL A 126 -37.30 7.14 -14.08
CA VAL A 126 -38.56 7.71 -13.58
C VAL A 126 -39.08 8.78 -14.53
N PRO A 127 -40.39 8.97 -14.65
CA PRO A 127 -40.94 10.06 -15.46
C PRO A 127 -40.71 11.40 -14.75
N PHE A 128 -40.18 12.39 -15.46
CA PHE A 128 -39.95 13.72 -14.88
C PHE A 128 -41.23 14.57 -14.95
N ALA A 129 -41.54 15.27 -13.85
CA ALA A 129 -42.63 16.24 -13.81
C ALA A 129 -42.30 17.42 -14.74
N GLY A 130 -43.20 17.74 -15.68
CA GLY A 130 -43.03 18.81 -16.67
C GLY A 130 -43.04 18.34 -18.12
N ASN A 131 -42.72 17.06 -18.36
CA ASN A 131 -42.71 16.49 -19.72
C ASN A 131 -44.02 15.75 -20.05
N ALA A 132 -45.07 16.00 -19.24
CA ALA A 132 -46.34 15.29 -19.34
C ALA A 132 -46.93 15.56 -20.73
N PRO A 133 -47.34 14.54 -21.49
CA PRO A 133 -47.69 14.73 -22.90
C PRO A 133 -48.93 15.58 -23.22
N GLY A 134 -49.59 16.15 -22.21
CA GLY A 134 -50.62 17.17 -22.35
C GLY A 134 -50.22 18.56 -21.86
N ALA A 135 -49.15 18.70 -21.07
CA ALA A 135 -48.78 19.98 -20.45
C ALA A 135 -48.27 20.99 -21.50
N VAL A 136 -47.53 20.53 -22.50
CA VAL A 136 -47.01 21.38 -23.60
C VAL A 136 -48.11 21.77 -24.59
N LYS A 137 -48.93 20.80 -25.03
CA LYS A 137 -50.07 21.06 -25.94
C LYS A 137 -51.10 22.01 -25.34
N ASN A 138 -51.43 21.84 -24.05
CA ASN A 138 -52.36 22.74 -23.36
C ASN A 138 -51.79 24.16 -23.23
N ARG A 139 -50.47 24.31 -23.09
CA ARG A 139 -49.84 25.63 -22.98
C ARG A 139 -49.83 26.37 -24.32
N GLU A 140 -49.53 25.67 -25.41
CA GLU A 140 -49.57 26.24 -26.77
C GLU A 140 -51.00 26.61 -27.18
N GLN A 141 -51.98 25.72 -26.96
CA GLN A 141 -53.39 26.02 -27.25
C GLN A 141 -53.93 27.20 -26.44
N ASN A 142 -53.57 27.32 -25.16
CA ASN A 142 -53.93 28.50 -24.35
C ASN A 142 -53.23 29.78 -24.83
N LEU A 143 -51.99 29.70 -25.30
CA LEU A 143 -51.27 30.85 -25.87
C LEU A 143 -51.92 31.32 -27.17
N GLU A 144 -52.23 30.40 -28.09
CA GLU A 144 -52.88 30.74 -29.36
C GLU A 144 -54.27 31.34 -29.14
N SER A 145 -55.06 30.77 -28.22
CA SER A 145 -56.36 31.31 -27.83
C SER A 145 -56.25 32.73 -27.25
N SER A 146 -55.16 32.99 -26.50
CA SER A 146 -54.91 34.30 -25.86
C SER A 146 -54.35 35.34 -26.83
N ILE A 147 -53.68 34.93 -27.91
CA ILE A 147 -53.07 35.83 -28.91
C ILE A 147 -54.05 36.08 -30.07
N ALA A 148 -54.97 35.15 -30.35
CA ALA A 148 -55.99 35.27 -31.41
C ALA A 148 -56.73 36.62 -31.47
N PRO A 149 -57.16 37.26 -30.36
CA PRO A 149 -57.84 38.57 -30.43
C PRO A 149 -56.90 39.76 -30.72
N PHE A 150 -55.58 39.56 -30.74
CA PHE A 150 -54.57 40.60 -30.97
C PHE A 150 -53.83 40.46 -32.31
N VAL A 151 -54.18 39.45 -33.12
CA VAL A 151 -53.71 39.33 -34.51
C VAL A 151 -54.74 40.04 -35.40
N PRO A 152 -54.35 41.09 -36.15
CA PRO A 152 -55.24 41.85 -37.02
C PRO A 152 -55.75 41.06 -38.23
#